data_AF-F3MCZ6-F1
#
_entry.id   AF-F3MCZ6-F1
#
_cell.length_a   1.000
_cell.length_b   1.000
_cell.length_c   1.000
_cell.angle_alpha   90.00
_cell.angle_beta   90.00
_cell.angle_gamma   90.00
#
_symmetry.space_group_name_H-M   'P 1'
#
loop_
_entity.id
_entity.type
_entity.pdbx_description
1 polymer ?
#
loop_
_entity_poly.entity_id
_entity_poly.type
_entity_poly.pdbx_seq_one_letter_code
_entity_poly.pdbx_strand_id
1 'polypeptide(L)'
;MKKSLKTLSGLLALVILFISFIPAAQANADSDPVAIEKLSYLSGEEQLDALLENGLVLPEAFEQDEYTVNAVKTIVADIQRGVTTVDRIPYNYTELAELAKRILDVSGQESISAIANYTLKDSTVIGTWSNSYTGYNCYGYSIGVHVFQNPGYHSNQSFNMNLSIASMADLVVDDLEALGYWGYKTATKPSSLANYERVVAIRKGSVDYHFMKGTTTASDWTHKPGGTNPLRWNYSSPGYKTWTNEYSYNNVSYQGDITYNSSIYYIIYWPKNVGPQPDKIDFSI
;
A
#
# COMPACT_ATOMS: atom_id res chain seq x y z
N MET A 1 -42.82 -60.18 47.20
CA MET A 1 -41.94 -60.31 46.00
C MET A 1 -41.36 -58.96 45.65
N LYS A 2 -40.10 -58.71 46.03
CA LYS A 2 -39.30 -57.54 45.68
C LYS A 2 -38.26 -58.01 44.66
N LYS A 3 -38.12 -57.28 43.56
CA LYS A 3 -36.90 -57.03 42.75
C LYS A 3 -37.27 -56.98 41.27
N SER A 4 -37.31 -55.77 40.70
CA SER A 4 -37.03 -55.47 39.29
C SER A 4 -37.54 -54.07 39.00
N LEU A 5 -36.77 -53.02 39.34
CA LEU A 5 -36.86 -51.69 38.71
C LEU A 5 -35.78 -50.74 39.24
N LYS A 6 -34.52 -51.17 39.36
CA LYS A 6 -33.41 -50.28 39.77
C LYS A 6 -32.11 -50.46 38.98
N THR A 7 -32.14 -51.21 37.87
CA THR A 7 -30.94 -51.52 37.08
C THR A 7 -30.93 -50.91 35.68
N LEU A 8 -31.96 -50.16 35.26
CA LEU A 8 -32.01 -49.57 33.92
C LEU A 8 -31.62 -48.08 33.85
N SER A 9 -31.56 -47.37 35.00
CA SER A 9 -31.25 -45.93 35.00
C SER A 9 -29.75 -45.62 35.16
N GLY A 10 -28.92 -46.60 35.54
CA GLY A 10 -27.48 -46.40 35.75
C GLY A 10 -26.64 -46.56 34.48
N LEU A 11 -27.13 -47.34 33.49
CA LEU A 11 -26.37 -47.59 32.27
C LEU A 11 -26.49 -46.44 31.26
N LEU A 12 -27.59 -45.67 31.28
CA LEU A 12 -27.79 -44.54 30.36
C LEU A 12 -27.03 -43.27 30.80
N ALA A 13 -26.86 -43.06 32.11
CA ALA A 13 -26.10 -41.94 32.64
C ALA A 13 -24.58 -42.10 32.46
N LEU A 14 -24.08 -43.33 32.38
CA LEU A 14 -22.65 -43.60 32.17
C LEU A 14 -22.21 -43.45 30.71
N VAL A 15 -23.12 -43.64 29.75
CA VAL A 15 -22.83 -43.44 28.31
C VAL A 15 -22.82 -41.96 27.94
N ILE A 16 -23.61 -41.11 28.61
CA ILE A 16 -23.63 -39.65 28.35
C ILE A 16 -22.42 -38.95 28.99
N LEU A 17 -21.86 -39.49 30.09
CA LEU A 17 -20.66 -38.93 30.72
C LEU A 17 -19.33 -39.33 30.03
N PHE A 18 -19.35 -40.33 29.14
CA PHE A 18 -18.16 -40.73 28.37
C PHE A 18 -18.07 -40.05 27.00
N ILE A 19 -19.11 -39.33 26.55
CA ILE A 19 -19.09 -38.58 25.28
C ILE A 19 -18.64 -37.11 25.49
N SER A 20 -18.52 -36.65 26.74
CA SER A 20 -18.19 -35.25 27.07
C SER A 20 -16.69 -34.96 27.31
N PHE A 21 -15.82 -35.96 27.10
CA PHE A 21 -14.36 -35.78 27.17
C PHE A 21 -13.63 -36.39 25.97
N ILE A 22 -14.24 -36.34 24.78
CA ILE A 22 -13.41 -36.25 23.59
C ILE A 22 -12.91 -34.81 23.62
N PRO A 23 -11.62 -34.53 23.85
CA PRO A 23 -11.11 -33.20 23.58
C PRO A 23 -11.56 -32.90 22.16
N ALA A 24 -12.35 -31.84 21.97
CA ALA A 24 -12.60 -31.35 20.63
C ALA A 24 -11.22 -31.35 19.99
N ALA A 25 -11.05 -32.14 18.93
CA ALA A 25 -9.85 -32.01 18.13
C ALA A 25 -9.83 -30.53 17.82
N GLN A 26 -8.91 -29.79 18.45
CA GLN A 26 -8.50 -28.54 17.88
C GLN A 26 -8.02 -29.00 16.52
N ALA A 27 -8.88 -28.82 15.52
CA ALA A 27 -8.42 -28.61 14.18
C ALA A 27 -7.62 -27.32 14.25
N ASN A 28 -6.44 -27.40 14.86
CA ASN A 28 -5.27 -26.85 14.23
C ASN A 28 -5.19 -27.68 12.95
N ALA A 29 -5.95 -27.28 11.95
CA ALA A 29 -5.44 -27.39 10.62
C ALA A 29 -4.11 -26.64 10.71
N ASP A 30 -3.02 -27.39 10.91
CA ASP A 30 -1.78 -27.06 10.25
C ASP A 30 -2.16 -27.09 8.77
N SER A 31 -2.81 -26.01 8.31
CA SER A 31 -2.89 -25.73 6.89
C SER A 31 -1.44 -25.50 6.52
N ASP A 32 -0.83 -26.48 5.88
CA ASP A 32 0.49 -26.33 5.30
C ASP A 32 0.50 -24.99 4.55
N PRO A 33 1.47 -24.09 4.85
CA PRO A 33 1.51 -22.78 4.22
C PRO A 33 1.40 -22.91 2.69
N VAL A 34 0.61 -22.05 2.07
CA VAL A 34 0.43 -22.13 0.62
C VAL A 34 1.72 -21.68 -0.06
N ALA A 35 2.44 -22.63 -0.64
CA ALA A 35 3.67 -22.35 -1.37
C ALA A 35 3.42 -21.35 -2.52
N ILE A 36 4.17 -20.24 -2.52
CA ILE A 36 4.08 -19.18 -3.54
C ILE A 36 4.36 -19.75 -4.94
N GLU A 37 5.28 -20.71 -5.05
CA GLU A 37 5.58 -21.38 -6.31
C GLU A 37 4.33 -22.05 -6.88
N LYS A 38 3.51 -22.69 -6.05
CA LYS A 38 2.26 -23.33 -6.49
C LYS A 38 1.25 -22.28 -6.95
N LEU A 39 1.08 -21.20 -6.19
CA LEU A 39 0.17 -20.10 -6.55
C LEU A 39 0.54 -19.47 -7.88
N SER A 40 1.83 -19.34 -8.19
CA SER A 40 2.29 -18.68 -9.41
C SER A 40 1.84 -19.37 -10.73
N TYR A 41 1.47 -20.65 -10.66
CA TYR A 41 0.98 -21.42 -11.81
C TYR A 41 -0.54 -21.35 -11.99
N LEU A 42 -1.26 -20.75 -11.04
CA LEU A 42 -2.72 -20.63 -11.04
C LEU A 42 -3.18 -19.32 -11.72
N SER A 43 -4.43 -19.28 -12.16
CA SER A 43 -5.10 -18.02 -12.53
C SER A 43 -5.29 -17.11 -11.31
N GLY A 44 -5.59 -15.83 -11.52
CA GLY A 44 -5.77 -14.88 -10.40
C GLY A 44 -6.94 -15.24 -9.47
N GLU A 45 -8.04 -15.77 -10.04
CA GLU A 45 -9.19 -16.24 -9.25
C GLU A 45 -8.80 -17.44 -8.40
N GLU A 46 -8.16 -18.45 -9.01
CA GLU A 46 -7.67 -19.64 -8.30
C GLU A 46 -6.60 -19.30 -7.24
N GLN A 47 -5.79 -18.26 -7.46
CA GLN A 47 -4.86 -17.76 -6.45
C GLN A 47 -5.60 -17.18 -5.24
N LEU A 48 -6.61 -16.34 -5.48
CA LEU A 48 -7.41 -15.75 -4.42
C LEU A 48 -8.16 -16.83 -3.62
N ASP A 49 -8.82 -17.76 -4.31
CA ASP A 49 -9.55 -18.87 -3.67
C ASP A 49 -8.62 -19.72 -2.80
N ALA A 50 -7.46 -20.13 -3.34
CA ALA A 50 -6.49 -20.92 -2.58
C ALA A 50 -5.98 -20.17 -1.34
N LEU A 51 -5.74 -18.87 -1.43
CA LEU A 51 -5.31 -18.06 -0.28
C LEU A 51 -6.43 -17.96 0.78
N LEU A 52 -7.68 -17.73 0.38
CA LEU A 52 -8.82 -17.65 1.28
C LEU A 52 -9.06 -18.99 2.01
N GLU A 53 -8.98 -20.11 1.28
CA GLU A 53 -9.10 -21.46 1.85
C GLU A 53 -8.02 -21.77 2.90
N ASN A 54 -6.86 -21.11 2.79
CA ASN A 54 -5.74 -21.26 3.71
C ASN A 54 -5.64 -20.11 4.74
N GLY A 55 -6.74 -19.40 4.97
CA GLY A 55 -6.87 -18.47 6.10
C GLY A 55 -6.49 -17.02 5.79
N LEU A 56 -6.31 -16.64 4.52
CA LEU A 56 -6.25 -15.23 4.16
C LEU A 56 -7.56 -14.54 4.53
N VAL A 57 -7.45 -13.48 5.34
CA VAL A 57 -8.56 -12.54 5.56
C VAL A 57 -8.28 -11.30 4.72
N LEU A 58 -9.22 -10.89 3.87
CA LEU A 58 -9.07 -9.67 3.08
C LEU A 58 -9.09 -8.41 3.98
N PRO A 59 -8.26 -7.38 3.71
CA PRO A 59 -8.44 -6.07 4.31
C PRO A 59 -9.80 -5.47 3.93
N GLU A 60 -10.34 -4.57 4.76
CA GLU A 60 -11.70 -4.02 4.62
C GLU A 60 -11.99 -3.40 3.24
N ALA A 61 -10.98 -2.80 2.60
CA ALA A 61 -11.12 -2.17 1.29
C ALA A 61 -11.13 -3.14 0.10
N PHE A 62 -11.01 -4.46 0.32
CA PHE A 62 -11.04 -5.48 -0.72
C PHE A 62 -12.29 -6.35 -0.59
N GLU A 63 -12.91 -6.61 -1.74
CA GLU A 63 -14.03 -7.54 -1.90
C GLU A 63 -13.61 -8.65 -2.87
N GLN A 64 -14.36 -9.73 -3.02
CA GLN A 64 -14.04 -10.74 -4.04
C GLN A 64 -14.44 -10.25 -5.44
N ASP A 65 -13.68 -9.30 -5.96
CA ASP A 65 -13.90 -8.62 -7.22
C ASP A 65 -12.66 -8.65 -8.13
N GLU A 66 -12.81 -8.14 -9.36
CA GLU A 66 -11.74 -8.12 -10.35
C GLU A 66 -10.51 -7.32 -9.87
N TYR A 67 -10.73 -6.25 -9.10
CA TYR A 67 -9.64 -5.46 -8.53
C TYR A 67 -8.78 -6.29 -7.57
N THR A 68 -9.43 -7.02 -6.67
CA THR A 68 -8.77 -7.85 -5.67
C THR A 68 -8.04 -9.02 -6.31
N VAL A 69 -8.65 -9.66 -7.32
CA VAL A 69 -7.98 -10.69 -8.13
C VAL A 69 -6.69 -10.15 -8.77
N ASN A 70 -6.74 -8.95 -9.34
CA ASN A 70 -5.55 -8.31 -9.93
C ASN A 70 -4.49 -7.93 -8.88
N ALA A 71 -4.91 -7.49 -7.70
CA ALA A 71 -4.02 -7.18 -6.59
C ALA A 71 -3.30 -8.44 -6.09
N VAL A 72 -4.03 -9.54 -5.85
CA VAL A 72 -3.47 -10.83 -5.45
C VAL A 72 -2.47 -11.33 -6.49
N LYS A 73 -2.83 -11.30 -7.77
CA LYS A 73 -1.94 -11.73 -8.85
C LYS A 73 -0.65 -10.94 -8.90
N THR A 74 -0.74 -9.62 -8.69
CA THR A 74 0.44 -8.75 -8.63
C THR A 74 1.33 -9.15 -7.45
N ILE A 75 0.74 -9.26 -6.25
CA ILE A 75 1.48 -9.59 -5.03
C ILE A 75 2.16 -10.97 -5.14
N VAL A 76 1.45 -12.00 -5.56
CA VAL A 76 2.01 -13.37 -5.69
C VAL A 76 3.21 -13.36 -6.65
N ALA A 77 3.08 -12.68 -7.79
CA ALA A 77 4.17 -12.57 -8.76
C ALA A 77 5.37 -11.77 -8.20
N ASP A 78 5.13 -10.73 -7.40
CA ASP A 78 6.18 -9.93 -6.77
C ASP A 78 6.90 -10.73 -5.67
N ILE A 79 6.17 -11.53 -4.88
CA ILE A 79 6.76 -12.42 -3.87
C ILE A 79 7.63 -13.48 -4.54
N GLN A 80 7.12 -14.14 -5.59
CA GLN A 80 7.87 -15.16 -6.33
C GLN A 80 9.19 -14.64 -6.89
N ARG A 81 9.21 -13.38 -7.36
CA ARG A 81 10.41 -12.72 -7.90
C ARG A 81 11.33 -12.16 -6.80
N GLY A 82 10.95 -12.26 -5.54
CA GLY A 82 11.67 -11.68 -4.41
C GLY A 82 11.65 -10.15 -4.41
N VAL A 83 10.68 -9.52 -5.09
CA VAL A 83 10.44 -8.07 -5.07
C VAL A 83 9.74 -7.68 -3.77
N THR A 84 8.72 -8.44 -3.38
CA THR A 84 8.02 -8.26 -2.11
C THR A 84 8.44 -9.37 -1.16
N THR A 85 8.87 -9.01 0.06
CA THR A 85 9.31 -9.94 1.10
C THR A 85 8.79 -9.47 2.46
N VAL A 86 8.96 -10.31 3.50
CA VAL A 86 8.59 -9.97 4.89
C VAL A 86 9.22 -8.65 5.35
N ASP A 87 10.46 -8.38 4.94
CA ASP A 87 11.18 -7.17 5.33
C ASP A 87 10.86 -5.96 4.44
N ARG A 88 10.22 -6.19 3.30
CA ARG A 88 10.12 -5.19 2.23
C ARG A 88 8.86 -5.30 1.41
N ILE A 89 8.00 -4.30 1.57
CA ILE A 89 6.76 -4.14 0.82
C ILE A 89 6.80 -2.79 0.09
N PRO A 90 7.06 -2.78 -1.23
CA PRO A 90 7.25 -1.54 -2.02
C PRO A 90 5.94 -0.92 -2.54
N TYR A 91 4.81 -1.14 -1.85
CA TYR A 91 3.49 -0.61 -2.24
C TYR A 91 3.15 0.67 -1.48
N ASN A 92 2.50 1.63 -2.15
CA ASN A 92 2.11 2.90 -1.54
C ASN A 92 0.69 2.87 -0.98
N TYR A 93 -0.24 2.28 -1.73
CA TYR A 93 -1.61 2.04 -1.30
C TYR A 93 -1.62 1.16 -0.06
N THR A 94 -2.17 1.69 1.04
CA THR A 94 -1.99 1.09 2.37
C THR A 94 -2.59 -0.30 2.48
N GLU A 95 -3.72 -0.52 1.84
CA GLU A 95 -4.46 -1.76 1.87
C GLU A 95 -3.78 -2.79 0.97
N LEU A 96 -3.16 -2.40 -0.16
CA LEU A 96 -2.32 -3.31 -0.95
C LEU A 96 -1.10 -3.77 -0.15
N ALA A 97 -0.47 -2.84 0.59
CA ALA A 97 0.64 -3.18 1.48
C ALA A 97 0.21 -4.15 2.59
N GLU A 98 -0.98 -3.94 3.15
CA GLU A 98 -1.56 -4.85 4.15
C GLU A 98 -1.91 -6.22 3.57
N LEU A 99 -2.56 -6.27 2.40
CA LEU A 99 -2.87 -7.52 1.70
C LEU A 99 -1.60 -8.32 1.43
N ALA A 100 -0.53 -7.65 0.98
CA ALA A 100 0.76 -8.29 0.74
C ALA A 100 1.36 -8.92 1.99
N LYS A 101 1.28 -8.20 3.13
CA LYS A 101 1.70 -8.73 4.42
C LYS A 101 0.90 -9.98 4.80
N ARG A 102 -0.42 -9.94 4.69
CA ARG A 102 -1.29 -11.09 5.02
C ARG A 102 -1.02 -12.29 4.11
N ILE A 103 -0.71 -12.07 2.83
CA ILE A 103 -0.33 -13.15 1.90
C ILE A 103 1.02 -13.75 2.29
N LEU A 104 2.02 -12.93 2.65
CA LEU A 104 3.31 -13.42 3.15
C LEU A 104 3.14 -14.29 4.40
N ASP A 105 2.27 -13.87 5.33
CA ASP A 105 1.98 -14.60 6.56
C ASP A 105 1.33 -15.99 6.27
N VAL A 106 0.30 -16.03 5.41
CA VAL A 106 -0.40 -17.28 5.04
C VAL A 106 0.46 -18.22 4.21
N SER A 107 1.39 -17.67 3.42
CA SER A 107 2.33 -18.46 2.61
C SER A 107 3.57 -18.91 3.37
N GLY A 108 3.71 -18.56 4.66
CA GLY A 108 4.81 -18.99 5.52
C GLY A 108 6.18 -18.54 5.02
N GLN A 109 6.25 -17.41 4.30
CA GLN A 109 7.50 -16.92 3.75
C GLN A 109 8.41 -16.44 4.88
N GLU A 110 9.66 -16.88 4.87
CA GLU A 110 10.69 -16.37 5.77
C GLU A 110 11.44 -15.20 5.14
N SER A 111 12.12 -14.40 5.98
CA SER A 111 13.04 -13.37 5.51
C SER A 111 14.15 -13.96 4.65
N ILE A 112 14.22 -13.52 3.40
CA ILE A 112 15.30 -13.88 2.48
C ILE A 112 16.39 -12.80 2.48
N SER A 113 17.66 -13.23 2.46
CA SER A 113 18.79 -12.32 2.34
C SER A 113 18.80 -11.66 0.95
N ALA A 114 18.95 -10.34 0.92
CA ALA A 114 18.99 -9.55 -0.31
C ALA A 114 20.13 -9.97 -1.24
N ILE A 115 19.85 -10.12 -2.54
CA ILE A 115 20.87 -10.30 -3.58
C ILE A 115 20.85 -9.05 -4.47
N ALA A 116 21.96 -8.31 -4.47
CA ALA A 116 22.12 -7.09 -5.27
C ALA A 116 22.40 -7.44 -6.73
N ASN A 117 21.35 -7.51 -7.57
CA ASN A 117 21.47 -7.80 -9.00
C ASN A 117 20.90 -6.69 -9.91
N TYR A 118 20.49 -5.55 -9.35
CA TYR A 118 19.88 -4.47 -10.11
C TYR A 118 20.49 -3.11 -9.77
N THR A 119 20.61 -2.26 -10.78
CA THR A 119 21.01 -0.86 -10.65
C THR A 119 19.83 0.01 -11.08
N LEU A 120 19.47 0.99 -10.25
CA LEU A 120 18.41 1.95 -10.57
C LEU A 120 18.70 2.62 -11.92
N LYS A 121 17.69 2.65 -12.79
CA LYS A 121 17.75 3.23 -14.14
C LYS A 121 17.16 4.62 -14.17
N ASP A 122 16.01 4.78 -13.51
CA ASP A 122 15.23 6.00 -13.61
C ASP A 122 15.43 6.92 -12.39
N SER A 123 16.08 6.41 -11.33
CA SER A 123 16.30 7.15 -10.09
C SER A 123 17.70 6.96 -9.49
N THR A 124 18.01 7.73 -8.44
CA THR A 124 19.21 7.58 -7.59
C THR A 124 18.84 7.61 -6.12
N VAL A 125 19.53 6.84 -5.28
CA VAL A 125 19.26 6.78 -3.84
C VAL A 125 19.62 8.09 -3.16
N ILE A 126 18.74 8.59 -2.29
CA ILE A 126 19.01 9.75 -1.43
C ILE A 126 19.38 9.25 -0.03
N GLY A 127 20.59 9.62 0.41
CA GLY A 127 21.06 9.34 1.76
C GLY A 127 21.34 7.86 2.00
N THR A 128 21.55 7.52 3.26
CA THR A 128 21.71 6.14 3.73
C THR A 128 20.40 5.60 4.27
N TRP A 129 20.21 4.28 4.24
CA TRP A 129 19.09 3.60 4.90
C TRP A 129 18.84 4.11 6.33
N SER A 130 17.55 4.26 6.65
CA SER A 130 17.03 4.52 7.98
C SER A 130 15.77 3.68 8.20
N ASN A 131 15.66 3.03 9.36
CA ASN A 131 14.45 2.28 9.72
C ASN A 131 13.21 3.18 9.80
N SER A 132 13.36 4.50 9.98
CA SER A 132 12.23 5.43 9.94
C SER A 132 11.55 5.49 8.56
N TYR A 133 12.22 5.05 7.49
CA TYR A 133 11.63 5.01 6.16
C TYR A 133 10.46 4.02 6.05
N THR A 134 10.35 3.04 6.94
CA THR A 134 9.19 2.13 6.95
C THR A 134 7.91 2.79 7.47
N GLY A 135 8.03 3.91 8.20
CA GLY A 135 6.90 4.59 8.85
C GLY A 135 6.05 5.49 7.93
N TYR A 136 6.40 5.61 6.65
CA TYR A 136 5.67 6.45 5.70
C TYR A 136 5.83 6.00 4.24
N ASN A 137 4.79 6.18 3.44
CA ASN A 137 4.75 5.84 2.02
C ASN A 137 5.08 7.06 1.13
N CYS A 138 4.90 6.93 -0.19
CA CYS A 138 5.15 8.05 -1.11
C CYS A 138 4.28 9.28 -0.80
N TYR A 139 3.05 9.09 -0.32
CA TYR A 139 2.12 10.18 -0.04
C TYR A 139 2.65 11.03 1.12
N GLY A 140 2.89 10.40 2.27
CA GLY A 140 3.45 11.09 3.42
C GLY A 140 4.77 11.79 3.10
N TYR A 141 5.66 11.09 2.39
CA TYR A 141 6.93 11.67 1.92
C TYR A 141 6.75 12.95 1.10
N SER A 142 5.76 12.98 0.22
CA SER A 142 5.59 14.02 -0.80
C SER A 142 5.00 15.30 -0.21
N ILE A 143 4.07 15.18 0.74
CA ILE A 143 3.49 16.34 1.44
C ILE A 143 4.27 16.72 2.72
N GLY A 144 5.30 15.95 3.07
CA GLY A 144 6.21 16.27 4.18
C GLY A 144 5.71 15.84 5.56
N VAL A 145 4.88 14.80 5.62
CA VAL A 145 4.38 14.20 6.87
C VAL A 145 4.92 12.77 7.03
N HIS A 146 5.14 12.34 8.26
CA HIS A 146 5.69 11.01 8.55
C HIS A 146 4.59 10.00 8.86
N VAL A 147 3.70 9.75 7.89
CA VAL A 147 2.60 8.77 8.01
C VAL A 147 2.55 7.84 6.81
N PHE A 148 2.19 6.58 7.06
CA PHE A 148 1.92 5.58 6.04
C PHE A 148 0.40 5.53 5.82
N GLN A 149 -0.11 6.45 5.00
CA GLN A 149 -1.55 6.67 4.80
C GLN A 149 -1.89 7.01 3.34
N ASN A 150 -3.15 6.87 2.97
CA ASN A 150 -3.67 7.29 1.67
C ASN A 150 -4.08 8.77 1.65
N PRO A 151 -4.18 9.40 0.45
CA PRO A 151 -4.87 10.67 0.30
C PRO A 151 -6.29 10.64 0.88
N GLY A 152 -6.72 11.70 1.56
CA GLY A 152 -7.99 11.79 2.25
C GLY A 152 -7.88 11.57 3.76
N TYR A 153 -6.75 11.02 4.25
CA TYR A 153 -6.54 10.74 5.66
C TYR A 153 -6.63 11.99 6.54
N HIS A 154 -6.05 13.12 6.11
CA HIS A 154 -6.02 14.33 6.94
C HIS A 154 -7.35 15.11 6.92
N SER A 155 -8.13 14.95 5.87
CA SER A 155 -9.47 15.53 5.71
C SER A 155 -10.61 14.60 6.17
N ASN A 156 -10.28 13.41 6.70
CA ASN A 156 -11.24 12.37 7.11
C ASN A 156 -12.14 11.90 5.95
N GLN A 157 -11.59 11.79 4.76
CA GLN A 157 -12.26 11.28 3.57
C GLN A 157 -11.78 9.87 3.23
N SER A 158 -12.71 9.05 2.73
CA SER A 158 -12.40 7.69 2.29
C SER A 158 -11.58 7.69 1.00
N PHE A 159 -10.61 6.77 0.91
CA PHE A 159 -9.85 6.51 -0.29
C PHE A 159 -10.19 5.12 -0.84
N ASN A 160 -10.21 4.98 -2.17
CA ASN A 160 -10.14 3.68 -2.82
C ASN A 160 -9.51 3.82 -4.20
N MET A 161 -9.06 2.70 -4.77
CA MET A 161 -8.35 2.68 -6.05
C MET A 161 -9.24 2.82 -7.30
N ASN A 162 -10.58 2.78 -7.13
CA ASN A 162 -11.56 3.05 -8.19
C ASN A 162 -11.73 4.56 -8.45
N LEU A 163 -11.24 5.42 -7.55
CA LEU A 163 -11.20 6.86 -7.78
C LEU A 163 -10.41 7.20 -9.05
N SER A 164 -10.92 8.16 -9.80
CA SER A 164 -10.15 8.76 -10.90
C SER A 164 -8.90 9.43 -10.34
N ILE A 165 -7.83 9.52 -11.15
CA ILE A 165 -6.62 10.25 -10.72
C ILE A 165 -6.90 11.72 -10.38
N ALA A 166 -7.90 12.33 -11.04
CA ALA A 166 -8.32 13.69 -10.76
C ALA A 166 -8.99 13.78 -9.37
N SER A 167 -9.81 12.80 -9.00
CA SER A 167 -10.47 12.73 -7.68
C SER A 167 -9.46 12.43 -6.57
N MET A 168 -8.48 11.56 -6.82
CA MET A 168 -7.37 11.36 -5.88
C MET A 168 -6.59 12.65 -5.64
N ALA A 169 -6.39 13.47 -6.68
CA ALA A 169 -5.77 14.79 -6.54
C ALA A 169 -6.63 15.79 -5.75
N ASP A 170 -7.97 15.68 -5.79
CA ASP A 170 -8.85 16.49 -4.93
C ASP A 170 -8.66 16.14 -3.46
N LEU A 171 -8.62 14.85 -3.12
CA LEU A 171 -8.37 14.41 -1.74
C LEU A 171 -7.05 14.96 -1.18
N VAL A 172 -6.02 15.10 -2.02
CA VAL A 172 -4.74 15.72 -1.63
C VAL A 172 -4.91 17.22 -1.36
N VAL A 173 -5.70 17.93 -2.16
CA VAL A 173 -5.98 19.35 -1.93
C VAL A 173 -6.73 19.54 -0.60
N ASP A 174 -7.74 18.72 -0.33
CA ASP A 174 -8.51 18.79 0.91
C ASP A 174 -7.67 18.43 2.14
N ASP A 175 -6.80 17.42 2.03
CA ASP A 175 -5.84 17.08 3.08
C ASP A 175 -4.86 18.24 3.36
N LEU A 176 -4.35 18.90 2.32
CA LEU A 176 -3.49 20.06 2.46
C LEU A 176 -4.22 21.23 3.13
N GLU A 177 -5.50 21.44 2.81
CA GLU A 177 -6.34 22.42 3.50
C GLU A 177 -6.47 22.11 4.99
N ALA A 178 -6.78 20.86 5.35
CA ALA A 178 -6.85 20.42 6.74
C ALA A 178 -5.51 20.60 7.49
N LEU A 179 -4.39 20.51 6.76
CA LEU A 179 -3.04 20.74 7.27
C LEU A 179 -2.61 22.22 7.30
N GLY A 180 -3.50 23.16 6.95
CA GLY A 180 -3.22 24.59 7.02
C GLY A 180 -2.51 25.17 5.78
N TYR A 181 -2.74 24.56 4.62
CA TYR A 181 -2.24 25.05 3.33
C TYR A 181 -3.39 25.52 2.43
N TRP A 182 -3.09 26.45 1.54
CA TRP A 182 -3.86 26.65 0.31
C TRP A 182 -3.29 25.75 -0.76
N GLY A 183 -4.14 25.26 -1.67
CA GLY A 183 -3.66 24.50 -2.81
C GLY A 183 -4.70 24.34 -3.90
N TYR A 184 -4.21 23.99 -5.09
CA TYR A 184 -5.05 23.64 -6.23
C TYR A 184 -4.36 22.59 -7.08
N LYS A 185 -5.16 21.79 -7.79
CA LYS A 185 -4.66 20.80 -8.75
C LYS A 185 -4.64 21.36 -10.17
N THR A 186 -3.72 20.88 -10.99
CA THR A 186 -3.64 21.16 -12.43
C THR A 186 -3.07 19.94 -13.16
N ALA A 187 -3.47 19.75 -14.42
CA ALA A 187 -2.88 18.72 -15.29
C ALA A 187 -1.59 19.19 -15.98
N THR A 188 -1.23 20.47 -15.84
CA THR A 188 -0.05 21.07 -16.49
C THR A 188 1.08 21.24 -15.48
N LYS A 189 2.27 20.73 -15.81
CA LYS A 189 3.46 20.90 -14.96
C LYS A 189 3.77 22.40 -14.82
N PRO A 190 3.97 22.94 -13.60
CA PRO A 190 4.46 24.30 -13.45
C PRO A 190 5.85 24.44 -14.09
N SER A 191 6.08 25.57 -14.76
CA SER A 191 7.40 25.96 -15.27
C SER A 191 8.29 26.51 -14.16
N SER A 192 7.70 27.18 -13.17
CA SER A 192 8.35 27.72 -11.98
C SER A 192 7.31 27.88 -10.87
N LEU A 193 7.77 27.91 -9.62
CA LEU A 193 6.95 28.17 -8.44
C LEU A 193 7.47 29.41 -7.71
N ALA A 194 6.58 30.09 -7.01
CA ALA A 194 6.99 31.09 -6.02
C ALA A 194 7.84 30.42 -4.92
N ASN A 195 8.67 31.20 -4.23
CA ASN A 195 9.54 30.69 -3.17
C ASN A 195 8.79 30.08 -1.97
N TYR A 196 7.52 30.43 -1.80
CA TYR A 196 6.62 29.89 -0.78
C TYR A 196 5.76 28.73 -1.27
N GLU A 197 5.75 28.46 -2.56
CA GLU A 197 4.99 27.38 -3.17
C GLU A 197 5.77 26.07 -3.18
N ARG A 198 5.01 25.00 -3.12
CA ARG A 198 5.47 23.62 -3.23
C ARG A 198 4.64 22.92 -4.29
N VAL A 199 5.19 21.85 -4.85
CA VAL A 199 4.47 21.02 -5.82
C VAL A 199 4.64 19.55 -5.49
N VAL A 200 3.55 18.81 -5.57
CA VAL A 200 3.55 17.34 -5.66
C VAL A 200 2.91 16.92 -6.98
N ALA A 201 3.37 15.80 -7.53
CA ALA A 201 2.79 15.17 -8.69
C ALA A 201 2.23 13.80 -8.25
N ILE A 202 1.03 13.46 -8.72
CA ILE A 202 0.37 12.18 -8.47
C ILE A 202 0.10 11.47 -9.80
N ARG A 203 0.30 10.15 -9.80
CA ARG A 203 -0.04 9.24 -10.90
C ARG A 203 -0.51 7.91 -10.34
N LYS A 204 -1.42 7.20 -11.02
CA LYS A 204 -1.87 5.86 -10.62
C LYS A 204 -1.66 4.81 -11.70
N GLY A 205 -1.54 3.57 -11.23
CA GLY A 205 -1.63 2.36 -12.02
C GLY A 205 -2.96 1.64 -11.75
N SER A 206 -2.98 0.35 -12.08
CA SER A 206 -4.14 -0.52 -11.84
C SER A 206 -4.37 -0.76 -10.35
N VAL A 207 -3.32 -1.13 -9.60
CA VAL A 207 -3.42 -1.59 -8.19
C VAL A 207 -2.79 -0.65 -7.16
N ASP A 208 -2.01 0.33 -7.60
CA ASP A 208 -1.30 1.24 -6.71
C ASP A 208 -1.26 2.67 -7.29
N TYR A 209 -0.90 3.64 -6.46
CA TYR A 209 -0.62 5.02 -6.86
C TYR A 209 0.81 5.42 -6.47
N HIS A 210 1.27 6.54 -6.99
CA HIS A 210 2.59 7.05 -6.66
C HIS A 210 2.62 8.56 -6.65
N PHE A 211 3.54 9.11 -5.84
CA PHE A 211 3.75 10.53 -5.70
C PHE A 211 5.23 10.90 -5.88
N MET A 212 5.46 12.05 -6.49
CA MET A 212 6.74 12.74 -6.48
C MET A 212 6.55 14.14 -5.90
N LYS A 213 7.55 14.70 -5.23
CA LYS A 213 7.59 16.13 -4.88
C LYS A 213 8.69 16.85 -5.64
N GLY A 214 8.41 18.08 -6.05
CA GLY A 214 9.32 18.92 -6.82
C GLY A 214 9.94 20.04 -5.98
N THR A 215 11.10 20.53 -6.42
CA THR A 215 11.67 21.80 -5.96
C THR A 215 10.91 23.01 -6.50
N THR A 216 11.26 24.21 -6.05
CA THR A 216 10.68 25.48 -6.54
C THR A 216 10.89 25.73 -8.03
N THR A 217 11.93 25.15 -8.64
CA THR A 217 12.17 25.21 -10.09
C THR A 217 11.38 24.15 -10.87
N ALA A 218 10.64 23.26 -10.18
CA ALA A 218 9.92 22.13 -10.76
C ALA A 218 10.78 21.28 -11.72
N SER A 219 12.09 21.21 -11.44
CA SER A 219 13.10 20.55 -12.30
C SER A 219 13.94 19.51 -11.57
N ASP A 220 13.82 19.39 -10.25
CA ASP A 220 14.37 18.29 -9.45
C ASP A 220 13.20 17.68 -8.68
N TRP A 221 13.08 16.35 -8.78
CA TRP A 221 11.94 15.60 -8.28
C TRP A 221 12.42 14.43 -7.44
N THR A 222 11.73 14.20 -6.33
CA THR A 222 12.07 13.13 -5.40
C THR A 222 10.81 12.34 -5.04
N HIS A 223 10.98 11.06 -4.78
CA HIS A 223 9.87 10.14 -4.51
C HIS A 223 10.34 9.00 -3.60
N LYS A 224 9.40 8.12 -3.20
CA LYS A 224 9.70 7.04 -2.26
C LYS A 224 8.66 5.92 -2.41
N PRO A 225 8.97 4.79 -3.06
CA PRO A 225 8.04 3.66 -3.15
C PRO A 225 7.88 2.96 -1.80
N GLY A 226 6.65 2.81 -1.31
CA GLY A 226 6.31 2.12 -0.07
C GLY A 226 7.22 2.48 1.11
N GLY A 227 7.63 1.50 1.89
CA GLY A 227 8.51 1.64 3.06
C GLY A 227 10.02 1.73 2.76
N THR A 228 10.41 2.15 1.55
CA THR A 228 11.81 2.05 1.06
C THR A 228 12.59 3.38 1.12
N ASN A 229 13.87 3.41 0.68
CA ASN A 229 14.68 4.63 0.63
C ASN A 229 13.98 5.73 -0.21
N PRO A 230 14.11 7.01 0.18
CA PRO A 230 13.83 8.12 -0.73
C PRO A 230 14.77 8.09 -1.93
N LEU A 231 14.23 8.42 -3.10
CA LEU A 231 14.90 8.41 -4.38
C LEU A 231 14.78 9.78 -5.06
N ARG A 232 15.81 10.16 -5.81
CA ARG A 232 15.80 11.30 -6.71
C ARG A 232 15.55 10.81 -8.13
N TRP A 233 14.54 11.37 -8.78
CA TRP A 233 14.20 11.11 -10.16
C TRP A 233 15.28 11.68 -11.08
N ASN A 234 15.76 10.90 -12.06
CA ASN A 234 16.88 11.30 -12.92
C ASN A 234 16.48 12.32 -14.01
N TYR A 235 15.22 12.70 -14.09
CA TYR A 235 14.69 13.56 -15.14
C TYR A 235 14.07 14.84 -14.59
N SER A 236 14.13 15.92 -15.37
CA SER A 236 13.63 17.22 -14.93
C SER A 236 12.11 17.33 -14.90
N SER A 237 11.40 16.38 -15.49
CA SER A 237 9.94 16.36 -15.58
C SER A 237 9.41 15.00 -15.14
N PRO A 238 8.37 14.96 -14.28
CA PRO A 238 7.69 13.71 -13.97
C PRO A 238 7.03 13.12 -15.22
N GLY A 239 6.63 13.95 -16.19
CA GLY A 239 6.09 13.48 -17.47
C GLY A 239 7.11 12.91 -18.45
N TYR A 240 8.41 12.86 -18.12
CA TYR A 240 9.45 12.40 -19.06
C TYR A 240 9.28 10.92 -19.47
N LYS A 241 8.86 10.07 -18.54
CA LYS A 241 8.58 8.64 -18.78
C LYS A 241 7.41 8.18 -17.92
N THR A 242 6.83 7.04 -18.27
CA THR A 242 5.97 6.25 -17.38
C THR A 242 6.70 5.89 -16.09
N TRP A 243 6.05 6.07 -14.95
CA TRP A 243 6.67 5.79 -13.65
C TRP A 243 6.57 4.30 -13.35
N THR A 244 7.54 3.81 -12.58
CA THR A 244 7.50 2.47 -12.00
C THR A 244 7.70 2.55 -10.50
N ASN A 245 7.45 1.46 -9.79
CA ASN A 245 7.75 1.34 -8.37
C ASN A 245 9.24 1.07 -8.09
N GLU A 246 10.16 1.19 -9.06
CA GLU A 246 11.61 0.98 -8.86
C GLU A 246 12.10 1.59 -7.53
N TYR A 247 12.73 0.78 -6.68
CA TYR A 247 12.99 1.15 -5.29
C TYR A 247 14.36 0.70 -4.80
N SER A 248 14.77 1.22 -3.63
CA SER A 248 15.95 0.74 -2.91
C SER A 248 15.64 0.52 -1.43
N TYR A 249 16.08 -0.61 -0.88
CA TYR A 249 15.90 -0.96 0.53
C TYR A 249 17.24 -1.43 1.09
N ASN A 250 17.62 -0.94 2.27
CA ASN A 250 18.97 -1.13 2.81
C ASN A 250 20.08 -0.72 1.82
N ASN A 251 19.81 0.30 1.00
CA ASN A 251 20.67 0.75 -0.12
C ASN A 251 20.97 -0.33 -1.19
N VAL A 252 20.20 -1.42 -1.23
CA VAL A 252 20.19 -2.38 -2.34
C VAL A 252 19.06 -1.98 -3.28
N SER A 253 19.30 -1.98 -4.59
CA SER A 253 18.33 -1.53 -5.58
C SER A 253 17.59 -2.69 -6.24
N TYR A 254 16.34 -2.46 -6.62
CA TYR A 254 15.45 -3.46 -7.17
C TYR A 254 14.65 -2.89 -8.34
N GLN A 255 14.38 -3.76 -9.32
CA GLN A 255 13.62 -3.41 -10.50
C GLN A 255 12.16 -3.12 -10.15
N GLY A 256 11.58 -2.12 -10.82
CA GLY A 256 10.14 -1.88 -10.78
C GLY A 256 9.34 -2.79 -11.73
N ASP A 257 8.15 -3.15 -11.30
CA ASP A 257 7.20 -4.06 -11.96
C ASP A 257 5.75 -3.54 -11.96
N ILE A 258 5.42 -2.65 -11.03
CA ILE A 258 4.21 -1.84 -11.11
C ILE A 258 4.48 -0.64 -12.00
N THR A 259 3.54 -0.38 -12.92
CA THR A 259 3.58 0.77 -13.81
C THR A 259 2.46 1.74 -13.45
N TYR A 260 2.79 3.02 -13.29
CA TYR A 260 1.82 4.09 -13.10
C TYR A 260 1.66 4.85 -14.41
N ASN A 261 0.53 4.65 -15.09
CA ASN A 261 0.33 5.08 -16.48
C ASN A 261 -0.84 6.06 -16.69
N SER A 262 -1.58 6.44 -15.65
CA SER A 262 -2.62 7.48 -15.75
C SER A 262 -2.05 8.83 -16.21
N SER A 263 -2.92 9.81 -16.49
CA SER A 263 -2.54 11.22 -16.52
C SER A 263 -1.85 11.62 -15.20
N ILE A 264 -0.96 12.61 -15.25
CA ILE A 264 -0.33 13.19 -14.07
C ILE A 264 -1.12 14.43 -13.66
N TYR A 265 -1.46 14.51 -12.38
CA TYR A 265 -1.91 15.77 -11.77
C TYR A 265 -0.80 16.34 -10.90
N TYR A 266 -0.67 17.66 -10.93
CA TYR A 266 0.21 18.44 -10.08
C TYR A 266 -0.64 19.19 -9.08
N ILE A 267 -0.27 19.15 -7.80
CA ILE A 267 -0.90 19.93 -6.74
C ILE A 267 0.10 20.98 -6.29
N ILE A 268 -0.22 22.25 -6.54
CA ILE A 268 0.57 23.40 -6.12
C ILE A 268 -0.05 23.93 -4.84
N TYR A 269 0.77 24.13 -3.80
CA TYR A 269 0.28 24.49 -2.48
C TYR A 269 1.26 25.36 -1.71
N TRP A 270 0.75 26.17 -0.78
CA TRP A 270 1.53 27.06 0.07
C TRP A 270 0.84 27.28 1.44
N PRO A 271 1.60 27.62 2.50
CA PRO A 271 1.01 27.80 3.84
C PRO A 271 -0.04 28.91 3.88
N LYS A 272 -1.14 28.73 4.63
CA LYS A 272 -2.19 29.78 4.77
C LYS A 272 -1.69 31.07 5.42
N ASN A 273 -0.54 31.06 6.09
CA ASN A 273 0.08 32.25 6.69
C ASN A 273 1.12 32.94 5.78
N VAL A 274 1.33 32.46 4.55
CA VAL A 274 2.28 33.00 3.57
C VAL A 274 1.59 33.16 2.21
N GLY A 275 2.08 34.04 1.34
CA GLY A 275 1.58 34.18 -0.03
C GLY A 275 0.16 34.76 -0.15
N PRO A 276 -0.43 34.71 -1.37
CA PRO A 276 -1.78 35.20 -1.62
C PRO A 276 -2.81 34.47 -0.76
N GLN A 277 -3.81 35.22 -0.29
CA GLN A 277 -4.92 34.73 0.52
C GLN A 277 -6.20 34.79 -0.32
N PRO A 278 -6.67 33.65 -0.88
CA PRO A 278 -7.80 33.64 -1.81
C PRO A 278 -9.08 34.30 -1.27
N ASP A 279 -9.27 34.25 0.05
CA ASP A 279 -10.49 34.73 0.72
C ASP A 279 -10.41 36.19 1.20
N LYS A 280 -9.26 36.86 1.05
CA LYS A 280 -9.14 38.29 1.38
C LYS A 280 -9.57 39.11 0.17
N ILE A 281 -10.85 39.49 0.14
CA ILE A 281 -11.29 40.63 -0.67
C ILE A 281 -10.50 41.85 -0.19
N ASP A 282 -9.65 42.38 -1.07
CA ASP A 282 -8.95 43.63 -0.83
C ASP A 282 -9.96 44.78 -0.97
N PHE A 283 -10.38 45.36 0.14
CA PHE A 283 -11.27 46.52 0.16
C PHE A 283 -10.53 47.85 -0.04
N SER A 284 -9.26 47.85 -0.48
CA SER A 284 -8.55 49.07 -0.84
C SER A 284 -8.67 49.42 -2.33
N ILE A 285 -9.80 50.04 -2.69
CA ILE A 285 -9.95 50.92 -3.86
C ILE A 285 -10.60 52.23 -3.40
#